data_AF-A0AB73ILR0-F1
#
_entry.id   AF-A0AB73ILR0-F1
#
_cell.length_a   1.000
_cell.length_b   1.000
_cell.length_c   1.000
_cell.angle_alpha   90.00
_cell.angle_beta   90.00
_cell.angle_gamma   90.00
#
_symmetry.space_group_name_H-M   'P 1'
#
loop_
_entity.id
_entity.type
_entity.pdbx_description
1 polymer ?
#
loop_
_entity_poly.entity_id
_entity_poly.type
_entity_poly.pdbx_seq_one_letter_code
_entity_poly.pdbx_strand_id
1 'polypeptide(L)'
;MQTLSCRRVCAVRLVQELEQASAPRLWHALLDETKHFIDDFWQELSPFHKRLFLRKYQGLWMSYRHPMPPSNARKIAAMLADRSLEVHSGYRGALAGPDAQLTVRAGDQEVIADYLIDASGTPADVREIDSPL
;
A
#
# COMPACT_ATOMS: atom_id res chain seq x y z
N MET A 1 16.55 14.18 6.75
CA MET A 1 16.94 14.21 5.32
C MET A 1 16.31 13.11 4.46
N GLN A 2 15.79 12.02 5.04
CA GLN A 2 15.25 10.85 4.32
C GLN A 2 13.80 11.00 3.82
N THR A 3 12.95 11.75 4.53
CA THR A 3 11.54 12.01 4.21
C THR A 3 11.35 12.75 2.88
N LEU A 4 12.20 13.74 2.64
CA LEU A 4 12.23 14.51 1.39
C LEU A 4 12.55 13.62 0.18
N SER A 5 13.33 12.55 0.39
CA SER A 5 13.68 11.58 -0.65
C SER A 5 12.50 10.66 -0.97
N CYS A 6 11.84 10.10 0.05
CA CYS A 6 10.69 9.21 -0.13
C CYS A 6 9.51 9.93 -0.82
N ARG A 7 9.17 11.14 -0.34
CA ARG A 7 8.07 11.93 -0.92
C ARG A 7 8.28 12.27 -2.40
N ARG A 8 9.49 12.73 -2.77
CA ARG A 8 9.80 13.04 -4.18
C ARG A 8 9.67 11.82 -5.07
N VAL A 9 10.18 10.67 -4.62
CA VAL A 9 10.08 9.41 -5.37
C VAL A 9 8.61 9.00 -5.54
N CYS A 10 7.81 9.05 -4.47
CA CYS A 10 6.39 8.71 -4.53
C CYS A 10 5.59 9.64 -5.46
N ALA A 11 5.81 10.95 -5.36
CA ALA A 11 5.12 11.93 -6.19
C ALA A 11 5.47 11.76 -7.67
N VAL A 12 6.76 11.62 -8.01
CA VAL A 12 7.21 11.39 -9.38
C VAL A 12 6.61 10.09 -9.94
N ARG A 13 6.65 9.00 -9.16
CA ARG A 13 6.11 7.72 -9.58
C ARG A 13 4.60 7.79 -9.83
N LEU A 14 3.85 8.46 -8.94
CA LEU A 14 2.41 8.58 -9.08
C LEU A 14 2.00 9.36 -10.33
N VAL A 15 2.72 10.45 -10.65
CA VAL A 15 2.49 11.21 -11.88
C VAL A 15 2.76 10.36 -13.12
N GLN A 16 3.85 9.59 -13.14
CA GLN A 16 4.15 8.66 -14.24
C GLN A 16 3.07 7.59 -14.40
N GLU A 17 2.56 7.02 -13.30
CA GLU A 17 1.47 6.04 -13.35
C GLU A 17 0.18 6.66 -13.88
N LEU A 18 -0.15 7.90 -13.50
CA LEU A 18 -1.31 8.65 -14.01
C LEU A 18 -1.21 8.87 -15.53
N GLU A 19 -0.03 9.27 -16.03
CA GLU A 19 0.21 9.42 -17.47
C GLU A 19 0.02 8.09 -18.20
N GLN A 20 0.64 7.02 -17.70
CA GLN A 20 0.51 5.69 -18.29
C GLN A 20 -0.91 5.11 -18.20
N ALA A 21 -1.73 5.57 -17.25
CA ALA A 21 -3.13 5.13 -17.09
C ALA A 21 -4.09 5.87 -18.04
N SER A 22 -3.62 6.90 -18.77
CA SER A 22 -4.42 7.62 -19.76
C SER A 22 -4.67 6.83 -21.04
N ALA A 23 -3.96 5.72 -21.25
CA ALA A 23 -4.10 4.84 -22.39
C ALA A 23 -4.44 3.39 -21.96
N PRO A 24 -5.11 2.60 -22.82
CA PRO A 24 -5.34 1.19 -22.56
C PRO A 24 -4.03 0.43 -22.32
N ARG A 25 -3.99 -0.36 -21.24
CA ARG A 25 -2.84 -1.18 -20.86
C ARG A 25 -3.15 -2.64 -21.20
N LEU A 26 -2.66 -3.14 -22.34
CA LEU A 26 -2.90 -4.53 -22.77
C LEU A 26 -2.52 -5.55 -21.68
N TRP A 27 -1.42 -5.32 -20.98
CA TRP A 27 -0.98 -6.19 -19.90
C TRP A 27 -1.97 -6.24 -18.72
N HIS A 28 -2.72 -5.16 -18.44
CA HIS A 28 -3.77 -5.17 -17.40
C HIS A 28 -4.92 -6.08 -17.81
N ALA A 29 -5.33 -6.04 -19.09
CA ALA A 29 -6.37 -6.93 -19.60
C ALA A 29 -5.92 -8.39 -19.50
N LEU A 30 -4.68 -8.69 -19.92
CA LEU A 30 -4.10 -10.03 -19.76
C LEU A 30 -4.02 -10.47 -18.29
N LEU A 31 -3.63 -9.55 -17.38
CA LEU A 31 -3.62 -9.83 -15.96
C LEU A 31 -5.03 -10.08 -15.41
N ASP A 32 -6.05 -9.36 -15.87
CA ASP A 32 -7.44 -9.59 -15.46
C ASP A 32 -7.93 -10.97 -15.91
N GLU A 33 -7.64 -11.38 -17.15
CA GLU A 33 -7.98 -12.71 -17.66
C GLU A 33 -7.41 -13.85 -16.82
N THR A 34 -6.28 -13.62 -16.13
CA THR A 34 -5.71 -14.64 -15.22
C THR A 34 -6.62 -14.97 -14.03
N LYS A 35 -7.65 -14.16 -13.73
CA LYS A 35 -8.63 -14.46 -12.66
C LYS A 35 -9.32 -15.82 -12.84
N HIS A 36 -9.41 -16.33 -14.06
CA HIS A 36 -10.08 -17.59 -14.36
C HIS A 36 -9.29 -18.83 -13.93
N PHE A 37 -7.99 -18.70 -13.69
CA PHE A 37 -7.10 -19.84 -13.40
C PHE A 37 -6.10 -19.56 -12.28
N ILE A 38 -6.03 -18.34 -11.74
CA ILE A 38 -5.05 -17.97 -10.71
C ILE A 38 -5.16 -18.83 -9.45
N ASP A 39 -6.37 -19.30 -9.13
CA ASP A 39 -6.61 -20.17 -7.98
C ASP A 39 -5.97 -21.55 -8.17
N ASP A 40 -5.99 -22.10 -9.38
CA ASP A 40 -5.34 -23.37 -9.69
C ASP A 40 -3.82 -23.26 -9.51
N PHE A 41 -3.22 -22.19 -10.05
CA PHE A 41 -1.80 -21.92 -9.83
C PHE A 41 -1.49 -21.77 -8.34
N TRP A 42 -2.34 -21.07 -7.59
CA TRP A 42 -2.16 -20.95 -6.15
C TRP A 42 -2.19 -22.32 -5.47
N GLN A 43 -3.13 -23.21 -5.80
CA GLN A 43 -3.19 -24.53 -5.19
C GLN A 43 -1.91 -25.34 -5.41
N GLU A 44 -1.37 -25.32 -6.63
CA GLU A 44 -0.15 -26.01 -7.03
C GLU A 44 1.14 -25.43 -6.41
N LEU A 45 1.12 -24.20 -5.90
CA LEU A 45 2.28 -23.63 -5.23
C LEU A 45 2.64 -24.39 -3.95
N SER A 46 3.92 -24.73 -3.82
CA SER A 46 4.46 -25.28 -2.57
C SER A 46 4.24 -24.29 -1.40
N PRO A 47 4.17 -24.77 -0.15
CA PRO A 47 4.04 -23.90 1.01
C PRO A 47 5.13 -22.83 1.11
N PHE A 48 6.34 -23.12 0.62
CA PHE A 48 7.44 -22.16 0.55
C PHE A 48 7.11 -21.01 -0.41
N HIS A 49 6.63 -21.30 -1.62
CA HIS A 49 6.29 -20.28 -2.61
C HIS A 49 5.08 -19.45 -2.19
N LYS A 50 4.06 -20.07 -1.57
CA LYS A 50 2.92 -19.35 -0.98
C LYS A 50 3.37 -18.32 0.04
N ARG A 51 4.24 -18.72 0.99
CA ARG A 51 4.82 -17.80 1.99
C ARG A 51 5.67 -16.70 1.38
N LEU A 52 6.48 -17.02 0.37
CA LEU A 52 7.29 -16.03 -0.34
C LEU A 52 6.41 -15.00 -1.06
N PHE A 53 5.35 -15.46 -1.72
CA PHE A 53 4.37 -14.61 -2.37
C PHE A 53 3.72 -13.64 -1.39
N LEU A 54 3.13 -14.14 -0.31
CA LEU A 54 2.48 -13.31 0.71
C LEU A 54 3.46 -12.28 1.29
N ARG A 55 4.67 -12.70 1.66
CA ARG A 55 5.67 -11.81 2.28
C ARG A 55 6.22 -10.74 1.34
N LYS A 56 6.45 -11.05 0.06
CA LYS A 56 7.25 -10.19 -0.83
C LYS A 56 6.46 -9.60 -2.00
N TYR A 57 5.47 -10.32 -2.51
CA TYR A 57 4.83 -10.00 -3.78
C TYR A 57 3.35 -9.61 -3.64
N GLN A 58 2.69 -9.94 -2.53
CA GLN A 58 1.27 -9.63 -2.31
C GLN A 58 0.95 -8.14 -2.51
N GLY A 59 1.71 -7.23 -1.89
CA GLY A 59 1.44 -5.79 -2.01
C GLY A 59 1.53 -5.28 -3.45
N LEU A 60 2.52 -5.75 -4.21
CA LEU A 60 2.68 -5.42 -5.63
C LEU A 60 1.55 -6.03 -6.47
N TRP A 61 1.22 -7.30 -6.22
CA TRP A 61 0.11 -8.00 -6.87
C TRP A 61 -1.22 -7.26 -6.69
N MET A 62 -1.55 -6.89 -5.44
CA MET A 62 -2.76 -6.14 -5.13
C MET A 62 -2.77 -4.77 -5.81
N SER A 63 -1.62 -4.09 -5.88
CA SER A 63 -1.53 -2.78 -6.55
C SER A 63 -1.82 -2.84 -8.06
N TYR A 64 -1.49 -3.96 -8.70
CA TYR A 64 -1.76 -4.17 -10.12
C TYR A 64 -3.14 -4.77 -10.41
N ARG A 65 -3.67 -5.61 -9.51
CA ARG A 65 -5.02 -6.18 -9.65
C ARG A 65 -6.13 -5.20 -9.26
N HIS A 66 -5.85 -4.34 -8.29
CA HIS A 66 -6.82 -3.38 -7.74
C HIS A 66 -6.20 -1.98 -7.72
N PRO A 67 -5.87 -1.43 -8.90
CA PRO A 67 -5.29 -0.10 -8.97
C PRO A 67 -6.27 0.95 -8.44
N MET A 68 -5.73 1.94 -7.73
CA MET A 68 -6.50 3.09 -7.27
C MET A 68 -7.12 3.83 -8.48
N PRO A 69 -8.40 4.25 -8.39
CA PRO A 69 -9.03 5.03 -9.45
C PRO A 69 -8.24 6.31 -9.80
N PRO A 70 -8.13 6.71 -11.09
CA PRO A 70 -7.38 7.90 -11.49
C PRO A 70 -7.84 9.20 -10.81
N SER A 71 -9.13 9.31 -10.48
CA SER A 71 -9.66 10.44 -9.72
C SER A 71 -9.03 10.57 -8.33
N ASN A 72 -8.84 9.45 -7.64
CA ASN A 72 -8.23 9.43 -6.30
C ASN A 72 -6.72 9.68 -6.41
N ALA A 73 -6.07 9.07 -7.40
CA ALA A 73 -4.65 9.29 -7.68
C ALA A 73 -4.34 10.78 -7.92
N ARG A 74 -5.18 11.50 -8.67
CA ARG A 74 -5.02 12.96 -8.88
C ARG A 74 -5.16 13.76 -7.59
N LYS A 75 -6.10 13.41 -6.71
CA LYS A 75 -6.25 14.06 -5.40
C LYS A 75 -5.00 13.89 -4.55
N ILE A 76 -4.49 12.65 -4.45
CA ILE A 76 -3.25 12.35 -3.72
C ILE A 76 -2.07 13.11 -4.34
N ALA A 77 -1.95 13.16 -5.67
CA ALA A 77 -0.88 13.90 -6.33
C ALA A 77 -0.91 15.40 -6.00
N ALA A 78 -2.11 16.01 -5.94
CA ALA A 78 -2.27 17.40 -5.52
C ALA A 78 -1.83 17.62 -4.07
N MET A 79 -2.26 16.74 -3.15
CA MET A 79 -1.87 16.82 -1.73
C MET A 79 -0.36 16.61 -1.51
N LEU A 80 0.25 15.72 -2.31
CA LEU A 80 1.70 15.52 -2.32
C LEU A 80 2.44 16.75 -2.87
N ALA A 81 1.85 17.51 -3.80
CA ALA A 81 2.45 18.70 -4.37
C ALA A 81 2.36 19.90 -3.40
N ASP A 82 1.18 20.12 -2.81
CA ASP A 82 0.90 21.26 -1.92
C ASP A 82 1.39 21.08 -0.47
N ARG A 83 1.92 19.91 -0.12
CA ARG A 83 2.46 19.55 1.23
C ARG A 83 1.40 19.22 2.28
N SER A 84 0.13 19.07 1.90
CA SER A 84 -0.90 18.58 2.82
C SER A 84 -0.83 17.06 3.06
N LEU A 85 -0.06 16.32 2.25
CA LEU A 85 0.26 14.91 2.47
C LEU A 85 1.77 14.66 2.49
N GLU A 86 2.23 13.97 3.53
CA GLU A 86 3.59 13.45 3.65
C GLU A 86 3.58 11.92 3.71
N VAL A 87 4.58 11.30 3.07
CA VAL A 87 4.73 9.85 3.02
C VAL A 87 5.98 9.46 3.79
N HIS A 88 5.80 8.62 4.79
CA HIS A 88 6.88 8.03 5.57
C HIS A 88 6.94 6.53 5.32
N SER A 89 8.16 6.00 5.23
CA SER A 89 8.41 4.56 5.09
C SER A 89 8.86 3.96 6.41
N GLY A 90 8.62 2.65 6.59
CA GLY A 90 9.16 1.91 7.73
C GLY A 90 8.39 2.15 9.02
N TYR A 91 7.06 2.14 8.97
CA TYR A 91 6.21 2.16 10.16
C TYR A 91 6.67 1.11 11.20
N ARG A 92 6.82 1.52 12.46
CA ARG A 92 7.26 0.67 13.57
C ARG A 92 6.24 0.57 14.70
N GLY A 93 5.14 1.31 14.63
CA GLY A 93 4.11 1.37 15.65
C GLY A 93 3.72 2.79 16.03
N ALA A 94 2.66 2.89 16.83
CA ALA A 94 2.18 4.13 17.43
C ALA A 94 1.99 3.92 18.94
N LEU A 95 2.25 4.97 19.71
CA LEU A 95 2.10 4.98 21.17
C LEU A 95 1.22 6.16 21.57
N ALA A 96 0.37 5.95 22.58
CA ALA A 96 -0.36 7.05 23.20
C ALA A 96 0.61 7.94 23.98
N GLY A 97 0.62 9.22 23.65
CA GLY A 97 1.34 10.27 24.36
C GLY A 97 0.45 11.00 25.37
N PRO A 98 0.98 12.04 26.02
CA PRO A 98 0.20 12.98 26.81
C PRO A 98 -0.89 13.67 25.98
N ASP A 99 -1.94 14.16 26.63
CA ASP A 99 -2.99 15.00 26.02
C ASP A 99 -3.71 14.38 24.82
N ALA A 100 -3.90 13.05 24.85
CA ALA A 100 -4.56 12.28 23.78
C ALA A 100 -3.87 12.32 22.40
N GLN A 101 -2.63 12.81 22.33
CA GLN A 101 -1.83 12.75 21.11
C GLN A 101 -1.21 11.36 20.91
N LEU A 102 -0.92 11.02 19.67
CA LEU A 102 -0.28 9.77 19.28
C LEU A 102 1.11 10.06 18.72
N THR A 103 2.11 9.33 19.21
CA THR A 103 3.46 9.35 18.65
C THR A 103 3.63 8.15 17.73
N VAL A 104 3.74 8.41 16.43
CA VAL A 104 3.93 7.41 15.38
C VAL A 104 5.42 7.32 15.03
N ARG A 105 5.98 6.11 15.06
CA ARG A 105 7.36 5.85 14.63
C ARG A 105 7.39 5.35 13.20
N ALA A 106 8.11 6.04 12.33
CA ALA A 106 8.30 5.66 10.93
C ALA A 106 9.77 5.84 10.52
N GLY A 107 10.47 4.72 10.31
CA GLY A 107 11.91 4.71 10.05
C GLY A 107 12.67 5.21 11.27
N ASP A 108 13.41 6.30 11.07
CA ASP A 108 14.13 7.04 12.11
C ASP A 108 13.41 8.35 12.50
N GLN A 109 12.11 8.45 12.20
CA GLN A 109 11.30 9.64 12.49
C GLN A 109 10.20 9.33 13.50
N GLU A 110 9.87 10.34 14.29
CA GLU A 110 8.67 10.39 15.11
C GLU A 110 7.73 11.47 14.56
N VAL A 111 6.46 11.11 14.38
CA VAL A 111 5.39 11.98 13.89
C VAL A 111 4.32 12.05 14.97
N ILE A 112 3.96 13.25 15.38
CA ILE A 112 2.85 13.49 16.33
C ILE A 112 1.57 13.65 15.52
N ALA A 113 0.52 12.93 15.90
CA ALA A 113 -0.78 12.97 15.26
C ALA A 113 -1.91 12.96 16.29
N ASP A 114 -3.00 13.67 15.99
CA ASP A 114 -4.21 13.65 16.83
C ASP A 114 -5.06 12.40 16.58
N TYR A 115 -4.95 11.80 15.40
CA TYR A 115 -5.71 10.63 14.99
C TYR A 115 -4.83 9.62 14.27
N LEU A 116 -5.16 8.34 14.45
CA LEU A 116 -4.57 7.23 13.72
C LEU A 116 -5.69 6.43 13.07
N ILE A 117 -5.53 6.16 11.78
CA ILE A 117 -6.43 5.31 11.01
C ILE A 117 -5.68 4.02 10.71
N ASP A 118 -6.20 2.89 11.19
CA ASP A 118 -5.68 1.58 10.80
C ASP A 118 -6.17 1.22 9.40
N ALA A 119 -5.22 1.21 8.45
CA ALA A 119 -5.44 0.82 7.07
C ALA A 119 -4.57 -0.41 6.70
N SER A 120 -4.20 -1.23 7.69
CA SER A 120 -3.38 -2.44 7.48
C SER A 120 -4.15 -3.60 6.83
N GLY A 121 -5.49 -3.52 6.78
CA GLY A 121 -6.35 -4.54 6.21
C GLY A 121 -6.57 -5.71 7.17
N THR A 122 -7.14 -6.81 6.67
CA THR A 122 -7.36 -8.01 7.47
C THR A 122 -6.06 -8.81 7.61
N PRO A 123 -5.70 -9.31 8.82
CA PRO A 123 -4.56 -10.19 9.00
C PRO A 123 -4.66 -11.42 8.08
N ALA A 124 -3.52 -11.82 7.50
CA ALA A 124 -3.44 -13.04 6.70
C ALA A 124 -3.38 -14.30 7.59
N ASP A 125 -2.99 -14.15 8.86
CA ASP A 125 -3.00 -15.22 9.85
C ASP A 125 -4.37 -15.28 10.52
N VAL A 126 -5.08 -16.39 10.31
CA VAL A 126 -6.41 -16.62 10.90
C VAL A 126 -6.43 -16.58 12.43
N ARG A 127 -5.26 -16.74 13.08
CA ARG A 127 -5.12 -16.65 14.55
C ARG A 127 -5.11 -15.20 15.05
N GLU A 128 -4.88 -14.24 14.16
CA GLU A 128 -4.85 -12.81 14.45
C GLU A 128 -6.19 -12.13 14.09
N ILE A 129 -7.19 -12.90 13.66
CA ILE A 129 -8.52 -12.41 13.32
C ILE A 129 -9.43 -12.55 14.55
N ASP A 130 -9.90 -11.42 15.09
CA ASP A 130 -10.73 -11.38 16.30
C ASP A 130 -12.16 -11.93 16.12
N SER A 131 -12.62 -12.09 14.87
CA SER A 131 -13.97 -12.59 14.56
C SER A 131 -13.91 -13.66 13.46
N PRO A 132 -14.36 -14.90 13.73
CA PRO A 132 -14.64 -15.85 12.68
C PRO A 132 -15.93 -15.38 11.99
N LEU A 133 -15.79 -14.83 10.79
CA LEU A 133 -16.84 -14.40 9.83
C LEU A 133 -18.31 -14.61 10.26
#